data_AF-A0A7S1U0P7-F1
#
_entry.id   AF-A0A7S1U0P7-F1
#
_cell.length_a   1.000
_cell.length_b   1.000
_cell.length_c   1.000
_cell.angle_alpha   90.00
_cell.angle_beta   90.00
_cell.angle_gamma   90.00
#
_symmetry.space_group_name_H-M   'P 1'
#
loop_
_entity.id
_entity.type
_entity.pdbx_description
1 polymer ?
#
loop_
_entity_poly.entity_id
_entity_poly.type
_entity_poly.pdbx_seq_one_letter_code
_entity_poly.pdbx_strand_id
1 'polypeptide(L)'
;MAGFLGYLAQSTDLVSGPHKILPYKGYEPGLTPPEQWDAIPLVGKLQIITLIGMLESYGEGAGSPDGYVHYCKGGKPGYYPPIKGKGLGQILLNLYDPLGWFPDKTEEELERGRKCEINNGRLAMIGILGFLSEASTPGSVPALTGLIPPYSGNCMIPFEGDFSFFG
;
A
#
# COMPACT_ATOMS: atom_id res chain seq x y z
N MET A 1 3.78 6.25 2.12
CA MET A 1 4.38 6.55 0.79
C MET A 1 3.68 5.77 -0.32
N ALA A 2 3.66 4.43 -0.28
CA ALA A 2 3.02 3.62 -1.30
C ALA A 2 1.55 4.02 -1.57
N GLY A 3 0.75 4.27 -0.54
CA GLY A 3 -0.64 4.74 -0.71
C GLY A 3 -0.78 6.08 -1.43
N PHE A 4 0.14 7.02 -1.23
CA PHE A 4 0.14 8.32 -1.93
C PHE A 4 0.46 8.15 -3.43
N LEU A 5 1.50 7.36 -3.75
CA LEU A 5 1.86 7.07 -5.14
C LEU A 5 0.78 6.21 -5.83
N GLY A 6 0.19 5.26 -5.11
CA GLY A 6 -0.92 4.45 -5.57
C GLY A 6 -2.13 5.29 -5.93
N TYR A 7 -2.47 6.27 -5.09
CA TYR A 7 -3.55 7.22 -5.36
C TYR A 7 -3.30 7.98 -6.67
N LEU A 8 -2.10 8.55 -6.84
CA LEU A 8 -1.73 9.27 -8.07
C LEU A 8 -1.78 8.36 -9.31
N ALA A 9 -1.25 7.13 -9.19
CA ALA A 9 -1.28 6.16 -10.29
C ALA A 9 -2.73 5.80 -10.66
N GLN A 10 -3.59 5.54 -9.68
CA GLN A 10 -5.01 5.24 -9.89
C GLN A 10 -5.81 6.43 -10.42
N SER A 11 -5.36 7.67 -10.21
CA SER A 11 -5.97 8.85 -10.85
C SER A 11 -5.57 9.03 -12.32
N THR A 12 -4.58 8.30 -12.83
CA THR A 12 -4.16 8.40 -14.25
C THR A 12 -4.99 7.52 -15.16
N ASP A 13 -5.25 7.99 -16.38
CA ASP A 13 -5.99 7.25 -17.42
C ASP A 13 -5.37 5.89 -17.74
N LEU A 14 -4.08 5.67 -17.42
CA LEU A 14 -3.44 4.38 -17.59
C LEU A 14 -4.03 3.32 -16.66
N VAL A 15 -4.45 3.69 -15.45
CA VAL A 15 -4.94 2.76 -14.44
C VAL A 15 -6.46 2.86 -14.28
N SER A 16 -7.03 4.05 -14.27
CA SER A 16 -8.49 4.27 -14.20
C SER A 16 -9.21 4.14 -15.54
N GLY A 17 -8.49 4.18 -16.65
CA GLY A 17 -9.08 4.16 -17.98
C GLY A 17 -9.61 2.79 -18.42
N PRO A 18 -10.10 2.68 -19.67
CA PRO A 18 -10.58 1.42 -20.23
C PRO A 18 -9.43 0.46 -20.50
N HIS A 19 -9.50 -0.74 -19.92
CA HIS A 19 -8.51 -1.80 -20.13
C HIS A 19 -8.99 -2.83 -21.16
N LYS A 20 -8.07 -3.31 -22.00
CA LYS A 20 -8.35 -4.41 -22.95
C LYS A 20 -8.56 -5.76 -22.24
N ILE A 21 -7.87 -5.96 -21.11
CA ILE A 21 -8.04 -7.10 -20.22
C ILE A 21 -8.56 -6.51 -18.91
N LEU A 22 -9.78 -6.85 -18.53
CA LEU A 22 -10.40 -6.31 -17.34
C LEU A 22 -9.60 -6.75 -16.10
N PRO A 23 -9.20 -5.81 -15.21
CA PRO A 23 -8.48 -6.15 -13.97
C PRO A 23 -9.30 -7.07 -13.05
N TYR A 24 -10.61 -6.84 -13.02
CA TYR A 24 -11.58 -7.67 -12.32
C TYR A 24 -12.93 -7.64 -13.05
N LYS A 25 -13.79 -8.60 -12.72
CA LYS A 25 -15.12 -8.72 -13.32
C LYS A 25 -16.00 -7.55 -12.86
N GLY A 26 -16.53 -6.78 -13.81
CA GLY A 26 -17.39 -5.62 -13.50
C GLY A 26 -16.62 -4.30 -13.35
N TYR A 27 -15.38 -4.23 -13.83
CA TYR A 27 -14.59 -2.99 -13.83
C TYR A 27 -15.27 -1.86 -14.62
N GLU A 28 -15.40 -0.70 -13.98
CA GLU A 28 -15.92 0.54 -14.58
C GLU A 28 -14.79 1.56 -14.74
N PRO A 29 -14.58 2.12 -15.96
CA PRO A 29 -13.54 3.12 -16.18
C PRO A 29 -13.94 4.49 -15.65
N GLY A 30 -12.95 5.28 -15.22
CA GLY A 30 -13.13 6.67 -14.81
C GLY A 30 -13.58 6.89 -13.36
N LEU A 31 -13.68 5.81 -12.57
CA LEU A 31 -13.95 5.89 -11.14
C LEU A 31 -12.80 6.57 -10.38
N THR A 32 -13.13 7.28 -9.31
CA THR A 32 -12.13 7.84 -8.40
C THR A 32 -11.35 6.72 -7.67
N PRO A 33 -10.12 6.97 -7.19
CA PRO A 33 -9.35 5.93 -6.49
C PRO A 33 -10.09 5.26 -5.31
N PRO A 34 -10.87 5.98 -4.48
CA PRO A 34 -11.71 5.35 -3.45
C PRO A 34 -12.81 4.45 -4.06
N GLU A 35 -13.55 4.93 -5.05
CA GLU A 35 -14.61 4.15 -5.71
C GLU A 35 -14.05 2.91 -6.45
N GLN A 36 -12.83 3.02 -7.00
CA GLN A 36 -12.14 1.88 -7.59
C GLN A 36 -11.91 0.76 -6.58
N TRP A 37 -11.65 1.09 -5.30
CA TRP A 37 -11.52 0.10 -4.24
C TRP A 37 -12.86 -0.56 -3.94
N ASP A 38 -13.94 0.22 -3.88
CA ASP A 38 -15.28 -0.32 -3.60
C ASP A 38 -15.76 -1.28 -4.68
N ALA A 39 -15.47 -0.95 -5.94
CA ALA A 39 -15.83 -1.77 -7.09
C ALA A 39 -15.06 -3.11 -7.16
N ILE A 40 -13.98 -3.29 -6.39
CA ILE A 40 -13.26 -4.57 -6.33
C ILE A 40 -14.19 -5.64 -5.71
N PRO A 41 -14.35 -6.81 -6.35
CA PRO A 41 -15.18 -7.88 -5.78
C PRO A 41 -14.62 -8.34 -4.42
N LEU A 42 -15.52 -8.71 -3.51
CA LEU A 42 -15.20 -9.16 -2.14
C LEU A 42 -14.03 -10.15 -2.06
N VAL A 43 -14.02 -11.15 -2.95
CA VAL A 43 -12.95 -12.17 -2.99
C VAL A 43 -11.59 -11.52 -3.30
N GLY A 44 -11.53 -10.52 -4.17
CA GLY A 44 -10.32 -9.77 -4.46
C GLY A 44 -9.84 -8.95 -3.27
N LYS A 45 -10.74 -8.26 -2.58
CA LYS A 45 -10.44 -7.53 -1.33
C LYS A 45 -9.86 -8.47 -0.26
N LEU A 46 -10.48 -9.64 -0.07
CA LEU A 46 -10.02 -10.65 0.89
C LEU A 46 -8.65 -11.23 0.53
N GLN A 47 -8.38 -11.50 -0.76
CA GLN A 47 -7.06 -11.96 -1.20
C GLN A 47 -5.97 -10.93 -0.90
N ILE A 48 -6.22 -9.65 -1.15
CA ILE A 48 -5.26 -8.57 -0.88
C ILE A 48 -4.99 -8.49 0.62
N ILE A 49 -6.03 -8.41 1.45
CA ILE A 49 -5.88 -8.29 2.92
C ILE A 49 -5.19 -9.52 3.51
N THR A 50 -5.56 -10.72 3.04
CA THR A 50 -4.92 -11.97 3.50
C THR A 50 -3.44 -12.01 3.13
N LEU A 51 -3.09 -11.60 1.89
CA LEU A 51 -1.69 -11.54 1.45
C LEU A 51 -0.89 -10.55 2.29
N ILE A 52 -1.44 -9.35 2.55
CA ILE A 52 -0.80 -8.35 3.41
C ILE A 52 -0.59 -8.94 4.81
N GLY A 53 -1.62 -9.55 5.40
CA GLY A 53 -1.52 -10.18 6.73
C GLY A 53 -0.47 -11.29 6.79
N MET A 54 -0.34 -12.11 5.73
CA MET A 54 0.73 -13.11 5.62
C MET A 54 2.12 -12.48 5.56
N LEU A 55 2.28 -11.40 4.78
CA LEU A 55 3.56 -10.69 4.65
C LEU A 55 3.97 -9.97 5.93
N GLU A 56 3.03 -9.36 6.65
CA GLU A 56 3.27 -8.73 7.94
C GLU A 56 3.64 -9.78 9.01
N SER A 57 2.89 -10.89 9.07
CA SER A 57 3.21 -12.02 9.97
C SER A 57 4.60 -12.61 9.70
N TYR A 58 5.01 -12.67 8.42
CA TYR A 58 6.36 -13.11 8.05
C TYR A 58 7.43 -12.14 8.55
N GLY A 59 7.18 -10.84 8.43
CA GLY A 59 8.07 -9.77 8.88
C GLY A 59 8.27 -9.71 10.39
N GLU A 60 7.27 -10.12 11.18
CA GLU A 60 7.33 -10.07 12.65
C GLU A 60 8.05 -11.26 13.29
N GLY A 61 8.01 -12.46 12.68
CA GLY A 61 8.63 -13.63 13.31
C GLY A 61 8.65 -14.94 12.53
N ALA A 62 7.81 -15.13 11.51
CA ALA A 62 7.79 -16.42 10.80
C ALA A 62 9.00 -16.62 9.86
N GLY A 63 9.67 -15.54 9.45
CA GLY A 63 10.85 -15.62 8.60
C GLY A 63 12.11 -16.10 9.30
N SER A 64 12.25 -15.78 10.60
CA SER A 64 13.39 -15.98 11.52
C SER A 64 14.61 -16.68 10.90
N PRO A 65 15.37 -16.01 10.01
CA PRO A 65 16.67 -16.51 9.57
C PRO A 65 17.67 -16.48 10.75
N ASP A 66 18.74 -17.27 10.67
CA ASP A 66 19.80 -17.28 11.67
C ASP A 66 20.29 -15.85 11.95
N GLY A 67 20.15 -15.39 13.20
CA GLY A 67 20.55 -14.06 13.65
C GLY A 67 19.48 -12.96 13.57
N TYR A 68 18.25 -13.25 13.13
CA TYR A 68 17.15 -12.27 13.22
C TYR A 68 16.73 -12.04 14.68
N VAL A 69 16.75 -10.79 15.11
CA VAL A 69 16.21 -10.34 16.39
C VAL A 69 14.98 -9.50 16.10
N HIS A 70 13.84 -9.85 16.71
CA HIS A 70 12.62 -9.07 16.61
C HIS A 70 12.86 -7.62 17.10
N TYR A 71 12.24 -6.63 16.46
CA TYR A 71 12.54 -5.22 16.73
C TYR A 71 12.29 -4.81 18.19
N CYS A 72 11.29 -5.38 18.89
CA CYS A 72 11.08 -5.14 20.34
C CYS A 72 12.14 -5.80 21.25
N LYS A 73 13.05 -6.61 20.72
CA LYS A 73 14.12 -7.30 21.46
C LYS A 73 15.53 -6.76 21.11
N GLY A 74 15.61 -5.58 20.49
CA GLY A 74 16.86 -4.96 20.05
C GLY A 74 17.20 -5.15 18.57
N GLY A 75 16.25 -5.70 17.79
CA GLY A 75 16.35 -5.72 16.33
C GLY A 75 16.21 -4.33 15.70
N LYS A 76 16.68 -4.17 14.45
CA LYS A 76 16.56 -2.91 13.71
C LYS A 76 15.09 -2.70 13.25
N PRO A 77 14.40 -1.63 13.68
CA PRO A 77 13.04 -1.33 13.22
C PRO A 77 13.01 -1.11 11.70
N GLY A 78 11.98 -1.61 11.03
CA GLY A 78 11.82 -1.50 9.57
C GLY A 78 12.66 -2.48 8.76
N TYR A 79 13.42 -3.38 9.40
CA TYR A 79 14.13 -4.45 8.69
C TYR A 79 13.16 -5.58 8.32
N TYR A 80 13.03 -5.86 7.02
CA TYR A 80 12.23 -6.97 6.52
C TYR A 80 13.13 -8.16 6.14
N PRO A 81 12.91 -9.37 6.70
CA PRO A 81 13.73 -10.54 6.42
C PRO A 81 13.57 -11.00 4.96
N PRO A 82 14.64 -11.53 4.31
CA PRO A 82 14.54 -12.02 2.94
C PRO A 82 13.54 -13.18 2.82
N ILE A 83 12.72 -13.16 1.76
CA ILE A 83 11.69 -14.19 1.50
C ILE A 83 12.12 -15.13 0.35
N LYS A 84 13.17 -14.79 -0.40
CA LYS A 84 13.64 -15.61 -1.52
C LYS A 84 13.96 -17.04 -1.05
N GLY A 85 13.38 -18.02 -1.73
CA GLY A 85 13.53 -19.45 -1.45
C GLY A 85 12.57 -20.01 -0.38
N LYS A 86 11.68 -19.19 0.20
CA LYS A 86 10.69 -19.62 1.20
C LYS A 86 9.40 -20.11 0.54
N GLY A 87 8.50 -20.70 1.34
CA GLY A 87 7.27 -21.32 0.83
C GLY A 87 7.55 -22.53 -0.04
N LEU A 88 8.38 -23.47 0.43
CA LEU A 88 8.82 -24.65 -0.33
C LEU A 88 9.52 -24.32 -1.66
N GLY A 89 10.19 -23.17 -1.75
CA GLY A 89 10.89 -22.72 -2.96
C GLY A 89 9.98 -22.05 -4.01
N GLN A 90 8.71 -21.78 -3.69
CA GLN A 90 7.79 -21.10 -4.61
C GLN A 90 8.06 -19.58 -4.69
N ILE A 91 8.64 -18.99 -3.65
CA ILE A 91 8.92 -17.54 -3.62
C ILE A 91 10.31 -17.29 -4.21
N LEU A 92 10.34 -16.79 -5.45
CA LEU A 92 11.58 -16.61 -6.22
C LEU A 92 12.25 -15.24 -6.01
N LEU A 93 11.49 -14.26 -5.54
CA LEU A 93 11.91 -12.85 -5.45
C LEU A 93 11.87 -12.38 -3.99
N ASN A 94 12.75 -11.45 -3.63
CA ASN A 94 12.61 -10.72 -2.37
C ASN A 94 11.60 -9.58 -2.51
N LEU A 95 11.05 -9.14 -1.37
CA LEU A 95 10.03 -8.10 -1.32
C LEU A 95 10.56 -6.70 -1.67
N TYR A 96 11.69 -6.29 -1.09
CA TYR A 96 12.28 -4.96 -1.32
C TYR A 96 13.26 -4.93 -2.49
N ASP A 97 14.13 -5.95 -2.60
CA ASP A 97 15.10 -6.07 -3.70
C ASP A 97 14.86 -7.37 -4.49
N PRO A 98 13.85 -7.38 -5.39
CA PRO A 98 13.43 -8.60 -6.08
C PRO A 98 14.55 -9.23 -6.91
N LEU A 99 15.45 -8.41 -7.45
CA LEU A 99 16.50 -8.85 -8.41
C LEU A 99 17.91 -8.82 -7.81
N GLY A 100 18.10 -8.31 -6.60
CA GLY A 100 19.42 -8.23 -5.96
C GLY A 100 20.33 -7.20 -6.62
N TRP A 101 19.77 -6.13 -7.19
CA TRP A 101 20.52 -5.15 -7.97
C TRP A 101 20.93 -3.92 -7.17
N PHE A 102 20.47 -3.79 -5.91
CA PHE A 102 20.90 -2.67 -5.10
C PHE A 102 22.35 -2.86 -4.65
N PRO A 103 23.21 -1.84 -4.82
CA PRO A 103 24.59 -1.91 -4.36
C PRO A 103 24.63 -1.94 -2.83
N ASP A 104 25.66 -2.59 -2.30
CA ASP A 104 25.99 -2.50 -0.88
C ASP A 104 26.24 -1.04 -0.50
N LYS A 105 25.61 -0.61 0.60
CA LYS A 105 25.70 0.76 1.11
C LYS A 105 26.51 0.78 2.40
N THR A 106 27.29 1.84 2.58
CA THR A 106 27.98 2.09 3.84
C THR A 106 26.98 2.41 4.97
N GLU A 107 27.38 2.25 6.23
CA GLU A 107 26.50 2.55 7.36
C GLU A 107 26.02 4.01 7.37
N GLU A 108 26.88 4.96 7.02
CA GLU A 108 26.54 6.38 6.91
C GLU A 108 25.49 6.65 5.83
N GLU A 109 25.60 5.99 4.67
CA GLU A 109 24.61 6.10 3.60
C GLU A 109 23.26 5.48 3.99
N LEU A 110 23.28 4.38 4.73
CA LEU A 110 22.08 3.75 5.27
C LEU A 110 21.40 4.64 6.30
N GLU A 111 22.15 5.27 7.21
CA GLU A 111 21.61 6.21 8.19
C GLU A 111 20.98 7.43 7.53
N ARG A 112 21.67 8.01 6.53
CA ARG A 112 21.10 9.09 5.72
C ARG A 112 19.83 8.64 5.02
N GLY A 113 19.83 7.45 4.42
CA GLY A 113 18.69 6.86 3.75
C GLY A 113 17.47 6.72 4.66
N ARG A 114 17.66 6.21 5.88
CA ARG A 114 16.59 6.08 6.89
C ARG A 114 16.01 7.43 7.29
N LYS A 115 16.85 8.46 7.47
CA LYS A 115 16.38 9.82 7.77
C LYS A 115 15.53 10.38 6.63
N CYS A 116 15.95 10.17 5.39
CA CYS A 116 15.17 10.55 4.20
C CYS A 116 13.84 9.79 4.14
N GLU A 117 13.84 8.49 4.41
CA GLU A 117 12.63 7.65 4.43
C GLU A 117 11.60 8.17 5.44
N ILE A 118 12.03 8.51 6.66
CA ILE A 118 11.14 9.04 7.70
C ILE A 118 10.51 10.37 7.28
N ASN A 119 11.32 11.30 6.76
CA ASN A 119 10.84 12.63 6.38
C ASN A 119 9.89 12.58 5.17
N ASN A 120 10.24 11.80 4.15
CA ASN A 120 9.36 11.57 3.00
C ASN A 120 8.10 10.79 3.40
N GLY A 121 8.23 9.86 4.33
CA GLY A 121 7.11 9.12 4.93
C GLY A 121 6.11 10.06 5.59
N ARG A 122 6.58 10.96 6.45
CA ARG A 122 5.75 11.98 7.12
C ARG A 122 5.05 12.89 6.11
N LEU A 123 5.77 13.36 5.09
CA LEU A 123 5.18 14.18 4.03
C LEU A 123 4.07 13.42 3.28
N ALA A 124 4.34 12.17 2.90
CA ALA A 124 3.37 11.34 2.20
C ALA A 124 2.14 11.01 3.06
N MET A 125 2.28 10.88 4.38
CA MET A 125 1.15 10.69 5.30
C MET A 125 0.23 11.91 5.31
N ILE A 126 0.79 13.12 5.39
CA ILE A 126 0.00 14.36 5.32
C ILE A 126 -0.64 14.51 3.94
N GLY A 127 0.11 14.19 2.88
CA GLY A 127 -0.39 14.26 1.50
C GLY A 127 -1.61 13.38 1.26
N ILE A 128 -1.56 12.11 1.65
CA ILE A 128 -2.71 11.19 1.46
C ILE A 128 -3.92 11.60 2.31
N LEU A 129 -3.71 12.02 3.56
CA LEU A 129 -4.79 12.51 4.42
C LEU A 129 -5.45 13.77 3.85
N GLY A 130 -4.66 14.68 3.25
CA GLY A 130 -5.18 15.85 2.54
C GLY A 130 -6.05 15.46 1.36
N PHE A 131 -5.64 14.46 0.56
CA PHE A 131 -6.43 13.96 -0.57
C PHE A 131 -7.76 13.34 -0.12
N LEU A 132 -7.72 12.50 0.90
CA LEU A 132 -8.92 11.86 1.46
C LEU A 132 -9.87 12.88 2.10
N SER A 133 -9.33 13.92 2.75
CA SER A 133 -10.13 14.98 3.38
C SER A 133 -10.85 15.82 2.32
N GLU A 134 -10.15 16.20 1.23
CA GLU A 134 -10.76 16.95 0.12
C GLU A 134 -11.82 16.11 -0.61
N ALA A 135 -11.56 14.81 -0.82
CA ALA A 135 -12.54 13.90 -1.40
C ALA A 135 -13.80 13.78 -0.54
N SER A 136 -13.66 13.66 0.78
CA SER A 136 -14.80 13.48 1.71
C SER A 136 -15.53 14.80 2.00
N THR A 137 -14.81 15.93 2.02
CA THR A 137 -15.36 17.26 2.29
C THR A 137 -14.74 18.26 1.32
N PRO A 138 -15.43 18.54 0.19
CA PRO A 138 -14.92 19.46 -0.83
C PRO A 138 -14.62 20.85 -0.27
N GLY A 139 -13.44 21.38 -0.60
CA GLY A 139 -12.94 22.66 -0.11
C GLY A 139 -12.28 22.62 1.27
N SER A 140 -12.06 21.44 1.86
CA SER A 140 -11.33 21.29 3.13
C SER A 140 -9.83 21.58 3.00
N VAL A 141 -9.27 21.39 1.80
CA VAL A 141 -7.89 21.73 1.47
C VAL A 141 -7.89 22.79 0.37
N PRO A 142 -7.69 24.09 0.71
CA PRO A 142 -7.82 25.19 -0.24
C PRO A 142 -6.92 25.08 -1.49
N ALA A 143 -5.79 24.38 -1.38
CA ALA A 143 -4.86 24.17 -2.48
C ALA A 143 -5.31 23.07 -3.47
N LEU A 144 -6.28 22.24 -3.10
CA LEU A 144 -6.76 21.08 -3.88
C LEU A 144 -8.21 21.22 -4.35
N THR A 145 -8.87 22.33 -4.01
CA THR A 145 -10.26 22.60 -4.37
C THR A 145 -10.50 22.44 -5.87
N GLY A 146 -11.41 21.52 -6.23
CA GLY A 146 -11.81 21.26 -7.62
C GLY A 146 -10.86 20.38 -8.44
N LEU A 147 -9.76 19.89 -7.84
CA LEU A 147 -8.84 18.94 -8.49
C LEU A 147 -9.17 17.48 -8.14
N ILE A 148 -9.75 17.25 -6.96
CA ILE A 148 -10.12 15.92 -6.49
C ILE A 148 -11.64 15.80 -6.57
N PRO A 149 -12.18 14.77 -7.25
CA PRO A 149 -13.62 14.57 -7.30
C PRO A 149 -14.15 14.17 -5.92
N PRO A 150 -15.36 14.63 -5.53
CA PRO A 150 -15.95 14.27 -4.26
C PRO A 150 -16.25 12.77 -4.20
N TYR A 151 -16.02 12.17 -3.04
CA TYR A 151 -16.33 10.79 -2.73
C TYR A 151 -17.36 10.75 -1.60
N SER A 152 -18.46 10.03 -1.82
CA SER A 152 -19.60 9.97 -0.88
C SER A 152 -19.56 8.78 0.07
N GLY A 153 -18.74 7.76 -0.21
CA GLY A 153 -18.59 6.58 0.65
C GLY A 153 -17.62 6.80 1.81
N ASN A 154 -17.34 5.75 2.56
CA ASN A 154 -16.44 5.82 3.72
C ASN A 154 -15.12 5.10 3.43
N CYS A 155 -14.06 5.88 3.22
CA CYS A 155 -12.74 5.36 2.87
C CYS A 155 -12.08 4.48 3.95
N MET A 156 -12.64 4.46 5.17
CA MET A 156 -12.16 3.62 6.27
C MET A 156 -12.87 2.27 6.34
N ILE A 157 -13.90 2.04 5.52
CA ILE A 157 -14.62 0.77 5.47
C ILE A 157 -13.99 -0.12 4.39
N PRO A 158 -13.36 -1.25 4.74
CA PRO A 158 -12.68 -2.08 3.76
C PRO A 158 -13.62 -2.85 2.82
N PHE A 159 -14.88 -3.06 3.23
CA PHE A 159 -15.88 -3.87 2.53
C PHE A 159 -17.24 -3.16 2.43
N GLU A 160 -17.21 -1.92 1.93
CA GLU A 160 -18.43 -1.12 1.76
C GLU A 160 -19.44 -1.87 0.86
N GLY A 161 -20.67 -2.05 1.35
CA GLY A 161 -21.76 -2.74 0.63
C GLY A 161 -21.79 -4.28 0.69
N ASP A 162 -20.72 -4.95 1.15
CA ASP A 162 -20.63 -6.42 1.15
C ASP A 162 -21.11 -7.04 2.48
N PHE A 163 -20.89 -6.37 3.62
CA PHE A 163 -21.40 -6.81 4.92
C PHE A 163 -21.58 -5.64 5.91
N SER A 164 -22.55 -5.75 6.81
CA SER A 164 -22.67 -4.92 8.01
C SER A 164 -22.54 -5.80 9.26
N PHE A 165 -21.88 -5.30 10.31
CA PHE A 165 -21.76 -6.03 11.58
C PHE A 165 -23.10 -6.18 12.31
N PHE A 166 -24.03 -5.27 12.01
CA PHE A 166 -25.40 -5.29 12.49
C PHE A 166 -26.27 -5.01 11.28
N GLY A 167 -27.13 -5.96 10.92
CA GLY A 167 -28.12 -5.81 9.85
C GLY A 167 -29.13 -4.71 10.17
#